data_AF-A0A957UUB8-F1
#
_entry.id   AF-A0A957UUB8-F1
#
_cell.length_a   1.000
_cell.length_b   1.000
_cell.length_c   1.000
_cell.angle_alpha   90.00
_cell.angle_beta   90.00
_cell.angle_gamma   90.00
#
_symmetry.space_group_name_H-M   'P 1'
#
loop_
_entity.id
_entity.type
_entity.pdbx_description
1 polymer ?
#
loop_
_entity_poly.entity_id
_entity_poly.type
_entity_poly.pdbx_seq_one_letter_code
_entity_poly.pdbx_strand_id
1 'polypeptide(L)'
;SPKKTWEGTVAGWLGAALVGGLLTWLSPLHAGFLFGFWVGAIGGVFALLGDLSVSMFKRQVGVKDSGWLFPGHGGMLDRMDSILFVLPFIYQVVTFLEIGLGSQS
;
A
#
# COMPACT_ATOMS: atom_id res chain seq x y z
N SER A 1 -5.44 -8.94 14.52
CA SER A 1 -4.40 -9.95 14.30
C SER A 1 -3.43 -9.91 15.48
N PRO A 2 -3.16 -11.03 16.19
CA PRO A 2 -2.50 -11.01 17.51
C PRO A 2 -0.98 -10.73 17.47
N LYS A 3 -0.42 -10.39 16.30
CA LYS A 3 1.02 -10.10 16.12
C LYS A 3 1.32 -8.70 15.54
N LYS A 4 0.32 -7.83 15.38
CA LYS A 4 0.58 -6.45 14.97
C LYS A 4 0.92 -5.61 16.19
N THR A 5 2.19 -5.32 16.37
CA THR A 5 2.65 -4.33 17.35
C THR A 5 2.25 -2.93 16.85
N TRP A 6 1.89 -2.06 17.78
CA TRP A 6 1.54 -0.68 17.46
C TRP A 6 2.75 0.04 16.85
N GLU A 7 3.93 -0.27 17.39
CA GLU A 7 5.23 0.21 16.97
C GLU A 7 5.52 -0.20 15.51
N GLY A 8 5.24 -1.45 15.13
CA GLY A 8 5.45 -1.92 13.76
C GLY A 8 4.50 -1.27 12.76
N THR A 9 3.28 -0.95 13.18
CA THR A 9 2.29 -0.24 12.35
C THR A 9 2.73 1.20 12.10
N VAL A 10 3.13 1.91 13.15
CA VAL A 10 3.60 3.29 13.06
C VAL A 10 4.92 3.36 12.27
N ALA A 11 5.85 2.44 12.52
CA ALA A 11 7.11 2.37 11.78
C ALA A 11 6.90 2.06 10.29
N GLY A 12 5.97 1.15 9.96
CA GLY A 12 5.61 0.85 8.58
C GLY A 12 4.96 2.05 7.86
N TRP A 13 4.08 2.78 8.55
CA TRP A 13 3.44 3.98 8.01
C TRP A 13 4.43 5.12 7.76
N LEU A 14 5.28 5.42 8.75
CA LEU A 14 6.35 6.41 8.60
C LEU A 14 7.37 5.99 7.54
N GLY A 15 7.71 4.70 7.47
CA GLY A 15 8.55 4.14 6.42
C GLY A 15 7.97 4.36 5.03
N ALA A 16 6.67 4.11 4.83
CA ALA A 16 5.99 4.35 3.56
C ALA A 16 6.01 5.83 3.15
N ALA A 17 5.82 6.75 4.11
CA ALA A 17 5.91 8.18 3.86
C ALA A 17 7.33 8.61 3.45
N LEU A 18 8.36 8.18 4.19
CA LEU A 18 9.75 8.52 3.89
C LEU A 18 10.22 7.92 2.55
N VAL A 19 9.87 6.65 2.29
CA VAL A 19 10.19 5.99 1.02
C VAL A 19 9.45 6.67 -0.13
N GLY A 20 8.18 7.04 0.04
CA GLY A 20 7.43 7.80 -0.97
C GLY A 20 8.11 9.12 -1.32
N GLY A 21 8.51 9.89 -0.30
CA GLY A 21 9.25 11.14 -0.49
C GLY A 21 10.58 10.93 -1.20
N LEU A 22 11.37 9.94 -0.77
CA LEU A 22 12.65 9.60 -1.37
C LEU A 22 12.51 9.15 -2.83
N LEU A 23 11.53 8.30 -3.12
CA LEU A 23 11.26 7.82 -4.48
C LEU A 23 10.85 8.97 -5.40
N THR A 24 9.99 9.90 -4.97
CA THR A 24 9.64 11.07 -5.79
C THR A 24 10.76 12.07 -5.98
N TRP A 25 11.70 12.13 -5.02
CA TRP A 25 12.88 12.98 -5.13
C TRP A 25 13.94 12.40 -6.06
N LEU A 26 14.11 11.08 -6.06
CA LEU A 26 15.01 10.36 -6.96
C LEU A 26 14.39 10.07 -8.34
N SER A 27 13.07 10.17 -8.48
CA SER A 27 12.39 9.89 -9.74
C SER A 27 12.53 11.05 -10.73
N PRO A 28 12.50 10.76 -12.03
CA PRO A 28 12.49 11.79 -13.08
C PRO A 28 11.22 12.67 -13.07
N LEU A 29 10.25 12.39 -12.19
CA LEU A 29 9.00 13.14 -12.07
C LEU A 29 9.19 14.52 -11.43
N HIS A 30 10.32 14.78 -10.74
CA HIS A 30 10.64 16.05 -10.07
C HIS A 30 9.50 16.62 -9.19
N ALA A 31 8.59 15.77 -8.70
CA ALA A 31 7.41 16.20 -7.94
C ALA A 31 7.75 16.76 -6.54
N GLY A 32 9.02 16.62 -6.11
CA GLY A 32 9.54 17.12 -4.84
C GLY A 32 9.24 16.17 -3.67
N PHE A 33 10.14 16.15 -2.68
CA PHE A 33 10.08 15.23 -1.55
C PHE A 33 8.76 15.30 -0.76
N LEU A 34 8.24 16.52 -0.53
CA LEU A 34 7.01 16.71 0.24
C LEU A 34 5.80 16.09 -0.44
N PHE A 35 5.74 16.12 -1.78
CA PHE A 35 4.64 15.50 -2.53
C PHE A 35 4.65 13.98 -2.32
N GLY A 36 5.78 13.32 -2.55
CA GLY A 36 5.88 11.87 -2.33
C GLY A 36 5.72 11.47 -0.86
N PHE A 37 6.11 12.32 0.08
CA PHE A 37 5.91 12.09 1.50
C PHE A 37 4.41 11.97 1.83
N TRP A 38 3.60 12.91 1.36
CA TRP A 38 2.15 12.88 1.58
C TRP A 38 1.47 11.74 0.83
N VAL A 39 1.89 11.45 -0.41
CA VAL A 39 1.38 10.30 -1.17
C VAL A 39 1.69 8.98 -0.45
N GLY A 40 2.93 8.81 0.03
CA GLY A 40 3.34 7.63 0.79
C GLY A 40 2.63 7.51 2.15
N ALA A 41 2.44 8.62 2.86
CA ALA A 41 1.71 8.64 4.12
C ALA A 41 0.24 8.25 3.94
N ILE A 42 -0.44 8.81 2.93
CA ILE A 42 -1.84 8.49 2.62
C ILE A 42 -1.94 7.02 2.17
N GLY A 43 -1.07 6.59 1.25
CA GLY A 43 -1.01 5.21 0.80
C GLY A 43 -0.76 4.21 1.93
N GLY A 44 0.08 4.56 2.91
CA GLY A 44 0.34 3.75 4.09
C GLY A 44 -0.91 3.54 4.97
N VAL A 45 -1.80 4.55 5.07
CA VAL A 45 -3.09 4.40 5.79
C VAL A 45 -3.99 3.41 5.05
N PHE A 46 -4.08 3.51 3.72
CA PHE A 46 -4.87 2.57 2.91
C PHE A 46 -4.33 1.14 2.98
N ALA A 47 -3.00 0.96 2.95
CA ALA A 47 -2.37 -0.34 3.16
C ALA A 47 -2.74 -0.94 4.52
N LEU A 48 -2.76 -0.13 5.58
CA LEU A 48 -3.18 -0.59 6.90
C LEU A 48 -4.65 -1.02 6.92
N LEU A 49 -5.54 -0.24 6.30
CA LEU A 49 -6.96 -0.54 6.18
C LEU A 49 -7.21 -1.81 5.36
N GLY A 50 -6.45 -2.02 4.27
CA GLY A 50 -6.51 -3.23 3.46
C GLY A 50 -6.13 -4.47 4.26
N ASP A 51 -5.01 -4.43 4.98
CA ASP A 51 -4.56 -5.53 5.81
C ASP A 51 -5.55 -5.81 6.97
N LEU A 52 -6.16 -4.78 7.56
CA LEU A 52 -7.24 -4.97 8.52
C LEU A 52 -8.47 -5.63 7.90
N SER A 53 -8.89 -5.21 6.71
CA SER A 53 -10.04 -5.76 6.00
C SER A 53 -9.85 -7.25 5.69
N VAL A 54 -8.67 -7.64 5.22
CA VAL A 54 -8.33 -9.05 4.98
C VAL A 54 -8.28 -9.82 6.30
N SER A 55 -7.74 -9.23 7.37
CA SER A 55 -7.74 -9.86 8.70
C SER A 55 -9.14 -10.10 9.26
N MET A 56 -10.11 -9.22 8.95
CA MET A 56 -11.52 -9.37 9.30
C MET A 56 -12.22 -10.41 8.43
N PHE A 57 -11.95 -10.41 7.12
CA PHE A 57 -12.49 -11.40 6.19
C PHE A 57 -12.05 -12.82 6.56
N LYS A 58 -10.76 -13.00 6.88
CA LYS A 58 -10.21 -14.27 7.41
C LYS A 58 -10.91 -14.74 8.70
N ARG A 59 -11.44 -13.83 9.52
CA ARG A 59 -12.24 -14.17 10.71
C ARG A 59 -13.67 -14.57 10.35
N GLN A 60 -14.31 -13.89 9.40
CA GLN A 60 -15.69 -14.16 9.00
C GLN A 60 -15.83 -15.48 8.23
N VAL A 61 -14.84 -15.85 7.42
CA VAL A 61 -14.89 -17.07 6.61
C VAL A 61 -14.51 -18.32 7.44
N GLY A 62 -14.05 -18.17 8.70
CA GLY A 62 -13.69 -19.29 9.58
C GLY A 62 -12.47 -20.10 9.13
N VAL A 63 -11.94 -19.82 7.94
CA VAL A 63 -10.74 -20.43 7.37
C VAL A 63 -9.53 -19.68 7.91
N LYS A 64 -8.93 -20.25 8.97
CA LYS A 64 -7.71 -19.72 9.60
C LYS A 64 -6.48 -19.79 8.68
N ASP A 65 -6.57 -20.56 7.59
CA ASP A 65 -5.51 -20.76 6.61
C ASP A 65 -6.07 -20.70 5.19
N SER A 66 -5.97 -19.55 4.53
CA SER A 66 -6.04 -19.47 3.05
C SER A 66 -4.84 -20.16 2.36
N GLY A 67 -4.03 -20.90 3.13
CA GLY A 67 -2.85 -21.64 2.71
C GLY A 67 -3.12 -23.13 2.51
N TRP A 68 -4.11 -23.50 1.71
CA TRP A 68 -4.20 -24.87 1.18
C TRP A 68 -4.12 -24.97 -0.34
N LEU A 69 -3.70 -23.90 -1.02
CA LEU A 69 -3.32 -23.99 -2.43
C LEU A 69 -1.82 -24.24 -2.65
N PHE A 70 -0.96 -23.85 -1.69
CA PHE A 70 0.49 -24.10 -1.76
C PHE A 70 1.08 -24.39 -0.36
N PRO A 71 1.50 -25.64 -0.07
CA PRO A 71 2.10 -25.98 1.21
C PRO A 71 3.50 -25.34 1.29
N GLY A 72 3.68 -24.38 2.20
CA GLY A 72 4.98 -23.77 2.51
C GLY A 72 5.11 -22.27 2.24
N HIS A 73 4.10 -21.60 1.66
CA HIS A 73 4.11 -20.13 1.48
C HIS A 73 2.89 -19.52 2.17
N GLY A 74 3.10 -19.06 3.41
CA GLY A 74 2.09 -18.31 4.16
C GLY A 74 1.64 -17.06 3.39
N GLY A 75 0.34 -16.99 3.09
CA GLY A 75 -0.35 -15.74 2.75
C GLY A 75 -0.11 -15.18 1.34
N MET A 76 -0.14 -16.00 0.28
CA MET A 76 -0.19 -15.47 -1.10
C MET A 76 -1.40 -14.54 -1.29
N LEU A 77 -2.57 -14.90 -0.76
CA LEU A 77 -3.79 -14.07 -0.75
C LEU A 77 -3.60 -12.75 0.02
N ASP A 78 -2.90 -12.75 1.15
CA ASP A 78 -2.61 -11.51 1.91
C ASP A 78 -1.75 -10.51 1.12
N ARG A 79 -0.83 -11.04 0.29
CA ARG A 79 0.03 -10.24 -0.58
C ARG A 79 -0.70 -9.77 -1.84
N MET A 80 -1.58 -10.59 -2.40
CA MET A 80 -2.35 -10.24 -3.61
C MET A 80 -3.46 -9.22 -3.32
N ASP A 81 -4.11 -9.29 -2.16
CA ASP A 81 -5.25 -8.42 -1.84
C ASP A 81 -4.81 -6.98 -1.53
N SER A 82 -3.65 -6.83 -0.88
CA SER A 82 -3.03 -5.51 -0.66
C SER A 82 -2.58 -4.87 -1.97
N ILE A 83 -2.08 -5.67 -2.94
CA ILE A 83 -1.76 -5.21 -4.29
C ILE A 83 -3.04 -4.83 -5.07
N LEU A 84 -4.11 -5.63 -4.96
CA LEU A 84 -5.38 -5.39 -5.64
C LEU A 84 -6.05 -4.08 -5.23
N PHE A 85 -5.95 -3.69 -3.95
CA PHE A 85 -6.48 -2.41 -3.47
C PHE A 85 -5.59 -1.20 -3.83
N VAL A 86 -4.28 -1.40 -3.91
CA VAL A 86 -3.31 -0.35 -4.24
C VAL A 86 -3.29 -0.04 -5.75
N LEU A 87 -3.51 -1.04 -6.60
CA LEU A 87 -3.52 -0.90 -8.06
C LEU A 87 -4.43 0.22 -8.61
N PRO A 88 -5.74 0.29 -8.27
CA PRO A 88 -6.61 1.35 -8.78
C PRO A 88 -6.21 2.73 -8.26
N PHE A 89 -5.69 2.82 -7.03
CA PHE A 89 -5.19 4.08 -6.47
C PHE A 89 -3.95 4.58 -7.21
N ILE A 90 -2.97 3.71 -7.45
CA ILE A 90 -1.76 4.06 -8.22
C ILE A 90 -2.13 4.42 -9.65
N TYR A 91 -3.03 3.66 -10.29
CA TYR A 91 -3.51 3.95 -11.63
C TYR A 91 -4.14 5.36 -11.71
N GLN A 92 -5.03 5.70 -10.77
CA GLN A 92 -5.66 7.02 -10.73
C GLN A 92 -4.65 8.15 -10.54
N VAL A 93 -3.64 7.95 -9.68
CA VAL A 93 -2.57 8.94 -9.44
C VAL A 93 -1.73 9.15 -10.70
N VAL A 94 -1.32 8.07 -11.37
CA VAL A 94 -0.51 8.14 -12.60
C VAL A 94 -1.30 8.82 -13.71
N THR A 95 -2.56 8.42 -13.95
CA THR A 95 -3.41 9.04 -14.96
C THR A 95 -3.67 10.52 -14.67
N PHE A 96 -3.90 10.89 -13.41
CA PHE A 96 -4.07 12.29 -13.04
C PHE A 96 -2.78 13.10 -13.27
N LEU A 97 -1.62 12.51 -13.00
CA LEU A 97 -0.32 13.13 -13.26
C LEU A 97 -0.05 13.30 -14.76
N GLU A 98 -0.37 12.30 -15.59
CA GLU A 98 -0.26 12.37 -17.05
C GLU A 98 -1.19 13.44 -17.63
N ILE A 99 -2.44 13.52 -17.17
CA ILE A 99 -3.39 14.57 -17.60
C ILE A 99 -2.90 15.96 -17.16
N GLY A 100 -2.34 16.07 -15.96
CA GLY A 100 -1.77 17.32 -15.45
C GLY A 100 -0.52 17.79 -16.22
N LEU A 101 0.31 16.85 -16.69
CA LEU A 101 1.50 17.13 -17.50
C LEU A 101 1.15 17.39 -18.99
N GLY A 102 0.09 16.75 -19.51
CA GLY A 102 -0.41 16.98 -20.87
C GLY A 102 -1.18 18.29 -21.07
N SER A 103 -1.58 18.96 -19.99
CA SER A 103 -2.23 20.28 -20.04
C SER A 103 -1.25 21.46 -20.20
N GLN A 104 0.07 21.21 -20.20
CA GLN A 104 1.12 22.22 -20.33
C GLN A 104 1.82 22.23 -21.70
N SER A 105 1.30 21.46 -22.68
CA SER A 105 1.72 21.49 -24.10
C SER A 105 0.59 21.98 -24.99
#